data_AF-A0A2D7V020-F1
#
_entry.id   AF-A0A2D7V020-F1
#
_cell.length_a   1.000
_cell.length_b   1.000
_cell.length_c   1.000
_cell.angle_alpha   90.00
_cell.angle_beta   90.00
_cell.angle_gamma   90.00
#
_symmetry.space_group_name_H-M   'P 1'
#
loop_
_entity.id
_entity.type
_entity.pdbx_description
1 polymer ?
#
loop_
_entity_poly.entity_id
_entity_poly.type
_entity_poly.pdbx_seq_one_letter_code
_entity_poly.pdbx_strand_id
1 'polypeptide(L)'
;MDSLEASKEAQRIEHEVLGTPCGLLDQLAMMNAKEGHASLIDFSNLSVKYVPIPYDWRFKLIDSKIERELSSTQYGKKNSYLEQHVADENARVRSAISSSSVGLGELLNQSHASLISLGVSLPEMDQLVESIQQEDGVLGARMMGGGFGGMILVLVEGEEVFPEIPLIQSSKAAILEEIF
;
A
#
# COMPACT_ATOMS: atom_id res chain seq x y z
N MET A 1 -5.36 11.24 23.98
CA MET A 1 -4.46 10.25 23.37
C MET A 1 -3.91 10.88 22.10
N ASP A 2 -2.60 10.97 21.97
CA ASP A 2 -2.00 11.45 20.71
C ASP A 2 -2.10 10.37 19.61
N SER A 3 -1.79 10.72 18.36
CA SER A 3 -1.88 9.79 17.23
C SER A 3 -1.06 8.51 17.44
N LEU A 4 0.12 8.62 18.06
CA LEU A 4 1.04 7.50 18.21
C LEU A 4 0.57 6.54 19.29
N GLU A 5 0.10 7.07 20.41
CA GLU A 5 -0.53 6.29 21.47
C GLU A 5 -1.75 5.52 20.93
N ALA A 6 -2.61 6.18 20.15
CA ALA A 6 -3.76 5.55 19.52
C ALA A 6 -3.37 4.41 18.59
N SER A 7 -2.36 4.64 17.73
CA SER A 7 -1.89 3.61 16.80
C SER A 7 -1.27 2.40 17.51
N LYS A 8 -0.52 2.61 18.60
CA LYS A 8 0.05 1.52 19.40
C LYS A 8 -1.02 0.70 20.11
N GLU A 9 -2.06 1.35 20.63
CA GLU A 9 -3.16 0.65 21.29
C GLU A 9 -3.98 -0.19 20.30
N ALA A 10 -4.26 0.35 19.12
CA ALA A 10 -4.92 -0.41 18.05
C ALA A 10 -4.08 -1.63 17.61
N GLN A 11 -2.76 -1.47 17.45
CA GLN A 11 -1.85 -2.59 17.16
C GLN A 11 -1.87 -3.65 18.27
N ARG A 12 -1.84 -3.22 19.54
CA ARG A 12 -1.92 -4.14 20.68
C ARG A 12 -3.20 -4.97 20.64
N ILE A 13 -4.34 -4.36 20.30
CA ILE A 13 -5.62 -5.06 20.12
C ILE A 13 -5.53 -6.08 18.98
N GLU A 14 -4.94 -5.73 17.83
CA GLU A 14 -4.76 -6.69 16.72
C GLU A 14 -3.91 -7.90 17.11
N HIS A 15 -2.86 -7.69 17.92
CA HIS A 15 -1.99 -8.77 18.39
C HIS A 15 -2.66 -9.64 19.46
N GLU A 16 -3.27 -9.03 20.47
CA GLU A 16 -3.76 -9.74 21.65
C GLU A 16 -5.17 -10.32 21.46
N VAL A 17 -6.04 -9.62 20.72
CA VAL A 17 -7.45 -10.01 20.56
C VAL A 17 -7.66 -10.75 19.24
N LEU A 18 -7.10 -10.23 18.14
CA LEU A 18 -7.28 -10.83 16.81
C LEU A 18 -6.18 -11.85 16.47
N GLY A 19 -5.11 -11.92 17.27
CA GLY A 19 -4.03 -12.89 17.10
C GLY A 19 -3.24 -12.72 15.80
N THR A 20 -3.30 -11.55 15.16
CA THR A 20 -2.70 -11.32 13.84
C THR A 20 -1.42 -10.50 13.99
N PRO A 21 -0.23 -11.05 13.65
CA PRO A 21 1.02 -10.28 13.71
C PRO A 21 1.02 -9.22 12.61
N CYS A 22 1.13 -7.95 13.00
CA CYS A 22 1.10 -6.79 12.10
C CYS A 22 2.11 -5.71 12.51
N GLY A 23 2.49 -4.87 11.54
CA GLY A 23 3.26 -3.64 11.79
C GLY A 23 2.39 -2.49 12.28
N LEU A 24 2.91 -1.26 12.20
CA LEU A 24 2.19 -0.02 12.56
C LEU A 24 1.69 0.78 11.35
N LEU A 25 1.87 0.26 10.13
CA LEU A 25 1.64 1.02 8.90
C LEU A 25 0.18 1.49 8.80
N ASP A 26 -0.77 0.58 8.96
CA ASP A 26 -2.19 0.87 8.74
C ASP A 26 -2.70 1.85 9.81
N GLN A 27 -2.36 1.61 11.07
CA GLN A 27 -2.79 2.45 12.18
C GLN A 27 -2.17 3.85 12.10
N LEU A 28 -0.89 3.98 11.74
CA LEU A 28 -0.25 5.30 11.58
C LEU A 28 -0.75 6.03 10.34
N ALA A 29 -0.99 5.33 9.23
CA ALA A 29 -1.53 5.92 8.01
C ALA A 29 -2.94 6.49 8.25
N MET A 30 -3.82 5.73 8.92
CA MET A 30 -5.18 6.19 9.27
C MET A 30 -5.15 7.38 10.22
N MET A 31 -4.40 7.30 11.31
CA MET A 31 -4.37 8.36 12.34
C MET A 31 -3.70 9.65 11.85
N ASN A 32 -2.81 9.56 10.85
CA ASN A 32 -2.12 10.71 10.29
C ASN A 32 -2.64 11.12 8.91
N ALA A 33 -3.78 10.61 8.44
CA ALA A 33 -4.30 10.96 7.12
C ALA A 33 -4.59 12.48 7.01
N LYS A 34 -4.09 13.11 5.94
CA LYS A 34 -4.24 14.53 5.67
C LYS A 34 -4.64 14.75 4.22
N GLU A 35 -5.75 15.46 4.02
CA GLU A 35 -6.26 15.79 2.69
C GLU A 35 -5.19 16.45 1.81
N GLY A 36 -5.09 16.00 0.56
CA GLY A 36 -4.10 16.44 -0.43
C GLY A 36 -2.67 15.95 -0.19
N HIS A 37 -2.43 15.10 0.82
CA HIS A 37 -1.09 14.66 1.20
C HIS A 37 -1.02 13.13 1.37
N ALA A 38 0.13 12.57 1.01
CA ALA A 38 0.56 11.25 1.44
C ALA A 38 1.39 11.37 2.73
N SER A 39 1.37 10.32 3.55
CA SER A 39 2.14 10.23 4.79
C SER A 39 3.40 9.39 4.58
N LEU A 40 4.57 10.01 4.67
CA LEU A 40 5.85 9.32 4.73
C LEU A 40 6.15 9.00 6.20
N ILE A 41 6.09 7.71 6.54
CA ILE A 41 6.29 7.20 7.90
C ILE A 41 7.70 6.59 8.01
N ASP A 42 8.50 7.09 8.94
CA ASP A 42 9.81 6.51 9.27
C ASP A 42 9.66 5.59 10.49
N PHE A 43 9.61 4.27 10.25
CA PHE A 43 9.42 3.30 11.32
C PHE A 43 10.61 3.17 12.28
N SER A 44 11.78 3.76 11.98
CA SER A 44 12.93 3.74 12.89
C SER A 44 12.75 4.68 14.09
N ASN A 45 11.96 5.74 13.93
CA ASN A 45 11.70 6.75 14.96
C ASN A 45 10.22 7.14 15.09
N LEU A 46 9.35 6.50 14.29
CA LEU A 46 7.89 6.69 14.23
C LEU A 46 7.47 8.12 13.85
N SER A 47 8.34 8.87 13.16
CA SER A 47 8.00 10.20 12.65
C SER A 47 7.18 10.13 11.37
N VAL A 48 6.29 11.11 11.20
CA VAL A 48 5.45 11.26 10.00
C VAL A 48 5.74 12.59 9.33
N LYS A 49 6.02 12.54 8.03
CA LYS A 49 6.15 13.72 7.16
C LYS A 49 5.07 13.71 6.11
N TYR A 50 4.45 14.87 5.88
CA TYR A 50 3.44 15.02 4.84
C TYR A 50 4.07 15.40 3.51
N VAL A 51 3.78 14.62 2.48
CA VAL A 51 4.21 14.87 1.10
C VAL A 51 2.97 15.27 0.30
N PRO A 52 2.92 16.47 -0.30
CA PRO A 52 1.80 16.85 -1.17
C PRO A 52 1.66 15.84 -2.31
N ILE A 53 0.44 15.38 -2.57
CA ILE A 53 0.16 14.49 -3.70
C ILE A 53 0.12 15.35 -4.97
N PRO A 54 0.96 15.08 -5.99
CA PRO A 54 0.87 15.76 -7.27
C PRO A 54 -0.51 15.59 -7.92
N TYR A 55 -0.98 16.62 -8.62
CA TYR A 55 -2.33 16.62 -9.22
C TYR A 55 -2.50 15.57 -10.34
N ASP A 56 -1.39 15.12 -10.92
CA ASP A 56 -1.33 14.11 -11.97
C ASP A 56 -1.15 12.69 -11.42
N TRP A 57 -1.08 12.53 -10.10
CA TRP A 57 -1.13 11.21 -9.47
C TRP A 57 -2.59 10.77 -9.31
N ARG A 58 -3.09 10.05 -10.31
CA ARG A 58 -4.47 9.57 -10.38
C ARG A 58 -4.51 8.08 -10.08
N PHE A 59 -4.99 7.74 -8.89
CA PHE A 59 -5.05 6.34 -8.46
C PHE A 59 -6.46 5.76 -8.56
N LYS A 60 -6.53 4.47 -8.91
CA LYS A 60 -7.73 3.62 -8.82
C LYS A 60 -7.40 2.39 -7.97
N LEU A 61 -8.43 1.83 -7.33
CA LEU A 61 -8.33 0.56 -6.61
C LEU A 61 -9.18 -0.49 -7.31
N ILE A 62 -8.54 -1.59 -7.68
CA ILE A 62 -9.20 -2.75 -8.28
C ILE A 62 -9.19 -3.88 -7.26
N ASP A 63 -10.36 -4.41 -6.92
CA ASP A 63 -10.49 -5.60 -6.09
C ASP A 63 -10.22 -6.84 -6.96
N SER A 64 -9.20 -7.62 -6.61
CA SER A 64 -8.83 -8.80 -7.39
C SER A 64 -9.86 -9.92 -7.33
N LYS A 65 -10.77 -9.90 -6.33
CA LYS A 65 -11.69 -11.01 -6.01
C LYS A 65 -10.98 -12.34 -5.70
N ILE A 66 -9.66 -12.32 -5.52
CA ILE A 66 -8.88 -13.50 -5.13
C ILE A 66 -8.97 -13.62 -3.61
N GLU A 67 -9.66 -14.65 -3.15
CA GLU A 67 -9.86 -14.92 -1.72
C GLU A 67 -8.61 -15.53 -1.07
N ARG A 68 -8.44 -15.19 0.21
CA ARG A 68 -7.33 -15.65 1.05
C ARG A 68 -7.72 -16.94 1.76
N GLU A 69 -6.89 -17.98 1.68
CA GLU A 69 -6.80 -18.95 2.77
C GLU A 69 -5.73 -18.49 3.77
N LEU A 70 -6.16 -17.79 4.84
CA LEU A 70 -5.30 -17.31 5.94
C LEU A 70 -4.52 -18.45 6.65
N SER A 71 -4.92 -19.71 6.44
CA SER A 71 -4.32 -20.90 7.05
C SER A 71 -3.02 -21.37 6.38
N SER A 72 -2.62 -20.85 5.22
CA SER A 72 -1.44 -21.33 4.47
C SER A 72 -0.34 -20.28 4.28
N THR A 73 -0.54 -19.06 4.79
CA THR A 73 0.38 -17.94 4.58
C THR A 73 1.61 -18.07 5.49
N GLN A 74 2.76 -18.40 4.91
CA GLN A 74 4.04 -18.47 5.64
C GLN A 74 4.66 -17.08 5.82
N TYR A 75 3.94 -16.20 6.51
CA TYR A 75 4.57 -15.04 7.13
C TYR A 75 5.68 -15.53 8.07
N GLY A 76 6.94 -15.24 7.75
CA GLY A 76 8.08 -15.58 8.60
C GLY A 76 8.98 -16.73 8.12
N LYS A 77 8.84 -17.25 6.89
CA LYS A 77 9.94 -18.05 6.31
C LYS A 77 11.16 -17.14 6.06
N LYS A 78 12.34 -17.57 6.52
CA LYS A 78 13.61 -16.92 6.19
C LYS A 78 13.78 -16.92 4.67
N ASN A 79 13.54 -15.77 4.05
CA ASN A 79 13.82 -15.54 2.65
C ASN A 79 15.15 -14.80 2.55
N SER A 80 16.14 -15.36 1.86
CA SER A 80 17.44 -14.71 1.62
C SER A 80 17.30 -13.40 0.82
N TYR A 81 16.18 -13.20 0.13
CA TYR A 81 15.85 -11.99 -0.61
C TYR A 81 15.23 -10.90 0.27
N LEU A 82 14.83 -11.20 1.51
CA LEU A 82 14.11 -10.25 2.37
C LEU A 82 14.92 -8.97 2.64
N GLU A 83 16.20 -9.10 2.99
CA GLU A 83 17.05 -7.95 3.30
C GLU A 83 17.24 -7.04 2.08
N GLN A 84 17.43 -7.64 0.90
CA GLN A 84 17.53 -6.92 -0.36
C GLN A 84 16.22 -6.24 -0.72
N HIS A 85 15.09 -6.95 -0.65
CA HIS A 85 13.76 -6.38 -0.89
C HIS A 85 13.51 -5.17 0.01
N VAL A 86 13.82 -5.26 1.31
CA VAL A 86 13.63 -4.15 2.24
C VAL A 86 14.52 -2.96 1.89
N ALA A 87 15.78 -3.18 1.51
CA ALA A 87 16.68 -2.11 1.09
C ALA A 87 16.16 -1.41 -0.18
N ASP A 88 15.78 -2.19 -1.19
CA ASP A 88 15.33 -1.71 -2.48
C ASP A 88 13.95 -1.03 -2.38
N GLU A 89 13.00 -1.57 -1.61
CA GLU A 89 11.68 -0.97 -1.40
C GLU A 89 11.79 0.37 -0.66
N ASN A 90 12.67 0.47 0.35
CA ASN A 90 12.96 1.73 1.01
C ASN A 90 13.57 2.77 0.06
N ALA A 91 14.41 2.34 -0.87
CA ALA A 91 14.95 3.22 -1.91
C ALA A 91 13.85 3.68 -2.88
N ARG A 92 12.97 2.77 -3.32
CA ARG A 92 11.81 3.10 -4.18
C ARG A 92 10.88 4.11 -3.51
N VAL A 93 10.57 3.96 -2.23
CA VAL A 93 9.77 4.94 -1.47
C VAL A 93 10.41 6.32 -1.47
N ARG A 94 11.73 6.41 -1.26
CA ARG A 94 12.44 7.69 -1.31
C ARG A 94 12.42 8.32 -2.70
N SER A 95 12.58 7.51 -3.74
CA SER A 95 12.52 7.98 -5.14
C SER A 95 11.12 8.45 -5.54
N ALA A 96 10.07 7.79 -5.03
CA ALA A 96 8.68 8.12 -5.34
C ALA A 96 8.28 9.55 -4.92
N ILE A 97 8.84 10.07 -3.83
CA ILE A 97 8.50 11.40 -3.28
C ILE A 97 8.67 12.53 -4.31
N SER A 98 9.63 12.39 -5.22
CA SER A 98 9.97 13.40 -6.23
C SER A 98 9.79 12.92 -7.67
N SER A 99 9.14 11.78 -7.89
CA SER A 99 8.94 11.23 -9.24
C SER A 99 7.80 11.92 -9.98
N SER A 100 7.89 11.95 -11.31
CA SER A 100 6.71 12.18 -12.16
C SER A 100 5.69 11.05 -11.98
N SER A 101 4.48 11.23 -12.49
CA SER A 101 3.47 10.16 -12.58
C SER A 101 4.00 8.92 -13.32
N VAL A 102 4.67 9.09 -14.46
CA VAL A 102 5.31 7.98 -15.19
C VAL A 102 6.38 7.28 -14.33
N GLY A 103 7.27 8.04 -13.69
CA GLY A 103 8.31 7.46 -12.84
C GLY A 103 7.75 6.76 -11.60
N LEU A 104 6.64 7.25 -11.04
CA LEU A 104 5.93 6.56 -9.97
C LEU A 104 5.35 5.23 -10.47
N GLY A 105 4.75 5.22 -11.66
CA GLY A 105 4.24 4.02 -12.31
C GLY A 105 5.32 2.93 -12.47
N GLU A 106 6.50 3.30 -12.96
CA GLU A 106 7.65 2.40 -13.05
C GLU A 106 8.06 1.84 -11.68
N LEU A 107 8.10 2.69 -10.65
CA LEU A 107 8.43 2.28 -9.27
C LEU A 107 7.38 1.31 -8.69
N LEU A 108 6.10 1.50 -8.99
CA LEU A 108 5.02 0.59 -8.58
C LEU A 108 5.21 -0.79 -9.24
N ASN A 109 5.51 -0.83 -10.54
CA ASN A 109 5.74 -2.07 -11.26
C ASN A 109 6.97 -2.83 -10.72
N GLN A 110 8.06 -2.10 -10.43
CA GLN A 110 9.26 -2.66 -9.81
C GLN A 110 8.99 -3.20 -8.39
N SER A 111 8.18 -2.48 -7.61
CA SER A 111 7.75 -2.93 -6.28
C SER A 111 6.95 -4.24 -6.38
N HIS A 112 6.02 -4.34 -7.33
CA HIS A 112 5.27 -5.59 -7.55
C HIS A 112 6.18 -6.76 -7.92
N ALA A 113 7.07 -6.59 -8.89
CA ALA A 113 8.04 -7.64 -9.27
C ALA A 113 8.94 -8.07 -8.10
N SER A 114 9.28 -7.14 -7.21
CA SER A 114 10.04 -7.44 -6.00
C SER A 114 9.22 -8.24 -4.97
N LEU A 115 7.90 -8.00 -4.86
CA LEU A 115 6.99 -8.79 -4.02
C LEU A 115 6.81 -10.22 -4.54
N ILE A 116 6.78 -10.40 -5.87
CA ILE A 116 6.81 -11.74 -6.51
C ILE A 116 8.09 -12.47 -6.11
N SER A 117 9.24 -11.81 -6.25
CA SER A 117 10.56 -12.38 -5.90
C SER A 117 10.68 -12.72 -4.41
N LEU A 118 10.01 -11.95 -3.55
CA LEU A 118 9.90 -12.22 -2.11
C LEU A 118 9.00 -13.42 -1.79
N GLY A 119 8.16 -13.86 -2.73
CA GLY A 119 7.25 -15.00 -2.55
C GLY A 119 6.03 -14.66 -1.68
N VAL A 120 5.58 -13.40 -1.71
CA VAL A 120 4.39 -12.93 -0.95
C VAL A 120 3.17 -12.66 -1.84
N SER A 121 3.26 -12.96 -3.13
CA SER A 121 2.15 -12.88 -4.09
C SER A 121 1.63 -14.28 -4.46
N LEU A 122 0.58 -14.30 -5.28
CA LEU A 122 -0.02 -15.51 -5.86
C LEU A 122 0.05 -15.44 -7.39
N PRO A 123 0.25 -16.56 -8.10
CA PRO A 123 0.31 -16.56 -9.57
C PRO A 123 -0.90 -15.89 -10.24
N GLU A 124 -2.10 -16.08 -9.71
CA GLU A 124 -3.34 -15.48 -10.22
C GLU A 124 -3.37 -13.95 -10.00
N MET A 125 -2.79 -13.47 -8.89
CA MET A 125 -2.62 -12.04 -8.62
C MET A 125 -1.60 -11.45 -9.59
N ASP A 126 -0.48 -12.14 -9.81
CA ASP A 126 0.60 -11.67 -10.68
C ASP A 126 0.11 -11.52 -12.13
N GLN A 127 -0.65 -12.50 -12.62
CA GLN A 127 -1.27 -12.45 -13.95
C GLN A 127 -2.26 -11.29 -14.09
N LEU A 128 -3.07 -11.04 -13.06
CA LEU A 128 -4.04 -9.94 -13.08
C LEU A 128 -3.33 -8.58 -13.05
N VAL A 129 -2.30 -8.42 -12.22
CA VAL A 129 -1.52 -7.18 -12.18
C VAL A 129 -0.78 -6.97 -13.51
N GLU A 130 -0.17 -8.02 -14.08
CA GLU A 130 0.48 -7.95 -15.38
C GLU A 130 -0.50 -7.53 -16.48
N SER A 131 -1.71 -8.11 -16.53
CA SER A 131 -2.71 -7.70 -17.53
C SER A 131 -3.09 -6.23 -17.37
N ILE A 132 -3.31 -5.77 -16.13
CA ILE A 132 -3.62 -4.35 -15.85
C ILE A 132 -2.46 -3.43 -16.27
N GLN A 133 -1.20 -3.83 -16.04
CA GLN A 133 -0.03 -3.04 -16.45
C GLN A 133 0.09 -2.87 -17.98
N GLN A 134 -0.55 -3.73 -18.77
CA GLN A 134 -0.54 -3.66 -20.24
C GLN A 134 -1.72 -2.87 -20.82
N GLU A 135 -2.67 -2.43 -19.99
CA GLU A 135 -3.83 -1.65 -20.45
C GLU A 135 -3.41 -0.22 -20.84
N ASP A 136 -4.04 0.31 -21.89
CA ASP A 136 -3.73 1.65 -22.40
C ASP A 136 -4.08 2.72 -21.35
N GLY A 137 -3.17 3.67 -21.15
CA GLY A 137 -3.28 4.70 -20.11
C GLY A 137 -3.00 4.23 -18.68
N VAL A 138 -2.58 2.98 -18.44
CA VAL A 138 -2.05 2.55 -17.13
C VAL A 138 -0.55 2.88 -17.04
N LEU A 139 -0.17 3.70 -16.06
CA LEU A 139 1.22 4.08 -15.81
C LEU A 139 1.94 3.03 -14.96
N GLY A 140 1.22 2.39 -14.04
CA GLY A 140 1.73 1.28 -13.26
C GLY A 140 0.71 0.71 -12.29
N ALA A 141 0.89 -0.54 -11.91
CA ALA A 141 -0.01 -1.23 -10.99
C ALA A 141 0.76 -2.17 -10.07
N ARG A 142 0.29 -2.30 -8.82
CA ARG A 142 0.82 -3.27 -7.87
C ARG A 142 -0.25 -3.76 -6.90
N MET A 143 -0.06 -4.97 -6.41
CA MET A 143 -0.81 -5.45 -5.24
C MET A 143 -0.55 -4.56 -4.00
N MET A 144 -1.55 -4.42 -3.13
CA MET A 144 -1.51 -3.64 -1.90
C MET A 144 -1.91 -4.50 -0.69
N GLY A 145 -1.35 -4.16 0.48
CA GLY A 145 -1.62 -4.85 1.74
C GLY A 145 -0.71 -6.05 1.96
N GLY A 146 -1.11 -6.95 2.85
CA GLY A 146 -0.32 -8.13 3.23
C GLY A 146 -0.14 -9.21 2.15
N GLY A 147 -0.39 -8.93 0.88
CA GLY A 147 -0.30 -9.91 -0.20
C GLY A 147 -1.36 -11.01 -0.16
N PHE A 148 -1.19 -12.00 -1.05
CA PHE A 148 -2.06 -13.18 -1.18
C PHE A 148 -3.53 -12.89 -1.55
N GLY A 149 -3.79 -11.86 -2.34
CA GLY A 149 -5.14 -11.41 -2.70
C GLY A 149 -5.42 -9.96 -2.28
N GLY A 150 -6.65 -9.49 -2.50
CA GLY A 150 -7.10 -8.16 -2.06
C GLY A 150 -7.02 -7.10 -3.15
N MET A 151 -6.50 -5.92 -2.82
CA MET A 151 -6.58 -4.75 -3.68
C MET A 151 -5.34 -4.57 -4.55
N ILE A 152 -5.55 -4.09 -5.76
CA ILE A 152 -4.51 -3.63 -6.69
C ILE A 152 -4.60 -2.11 -6.74
N LEU A 153 -3.51 -1.43 -6.43
CA LEU A 153 -3.34 0.00 -6.62
C LEU A 153 -2.89 0.23 -8.07
N VAL A 154 -3.66 1.02 -8.81
CA VAL A 154 -3.39 1.34 -10.21
C VAL A 154 -3.22 2.84 -10.36
N LEU A 155 -2.11 3.26 -10.96
CA LEU A 155 -1.86 4.64 -11.35
C LEU A 155 -2.19 4.79 -12.85
N VAL A 156 -3.05 5.74 -13.18
CA VAL A 156 -3.56 5.94 -14.54
C VAL A 156 -3.25 7.34 -15.07
N GLU A 157 -3.19 7.49 -16.38
CA GLU A 157 -3.02 8.77 -17.06
C GLU A 157 -4.24 9.67 -16.88
N GLY A 158 -5.44 9.10 -16.87
CA GLY A 158 -6.70 9.84 -16.84
C GLY A 158 -7.85 9.08 -16.19
N GLU A 159 -8.97 9.78 -15.95
CA GLU A 159 -10.15 9.20 -15.32
C GLU A 159 -10.91 8.21 -16.22
N GLU A 160 -10.72 8.34 -17.54
CA GLU A 160 -11.28 7.52 -18.60
C GLU A 160 -10.75 6.08 -18.64
N VAL A 161 -9.59 5.82 -18.04
CA VAL A 161 -9.00 4.48 -17.93
C VAL A 161 -9.77 3.72 -16.85
N PHE A 162 -10.43 2.60 -17.19
CA PHE A 162 -11.41 1.91 -16.32
C PHE A 162 -12.53 2.86 -15.84
N PRO A 163 -13.42 3.32 -16.73
CA PRO A 163 -14.40 4.37 -16.43
C PRO A 163 -15.41 3.98 -15.34
N GLU A 164 -15.62 2.68 -15.14
CA GLU A 164 -16.48 2.12 -14.08
C GLU A 164 -15.85 2.19 -12.68
N ILE A 165 -14.55 2.44 -12.58
CA ILE A 165 -13.81 2.51 -11.32
C ILE A 165 -13.49 3.97 -10.99
N PRO A 166 -13.95 4.51 -9.85
CA PRO A 166 -13.69 5.90 -9.50
C PRO A 166 -12.23 6.15 -9.13
N LEU A 167 -11.75 7.38 -9.32
CA LEU A 167 -10.48 7.83 -8.75
C LEU A 167 -10.57 7.87 -7.22
N ILE A 168 -9.49 7.44 -6.57
CA ILE A 168 -9.35 7.57 -5.12
C ILE A 168 -9.07 9.03 -4.78
N GLN A 169 -9.68 9.51 -3.71
CA GLN A 169 -9.40 10.83 -3.14
C GLN A 169 -8.72 10.67 -1.79
N SER A 170 -7.72 11.51 -1.52
CA SER A 170 -7.09 11.60 -0.20
C SER A 170 -8.12 12.00 0.85
N SER A 171 -8.14 11.31 1.98
CA SER A 171 -9.04 11.59 3.10
C SER A 171 -8.33 12.35 4.23
N LYS A 172 -9.10 12.72 5.25
CA LYS A 172 -8.60 13.17 6.56
C LYS A 172 -8.66 12.01 7.54
N ALA A 173 -7.88 12.08 8.60
CA ALA A 173 -8.06 11.21 9.75
C ALA A 173 -9.52 11.31 10.23
N ALA A 174 -10.19 10.16 10.31
CA ALA A 174 -11.53 10.06 10.87
C ALA A 174 -11.39 9.82 12.37
N ILE A 175 -11.84 10.79 13.17
CA ILE A 175 -11.97 10.62 14.62
C ILE A 175 -13.47 10.47 14.90
N LEU A 176 -13.87 9.28 15.36
CA LEU A 176 -15.21 9.05 15.87
C LEU A 176 -15.16 9.21 17.38
N GLU A 177 -15.68 10.32 17.91
CA GLU A 177 -15.98 10.43 19.33
C GLU A 177 -17.36 9.80 19.56
N GLU A 178 -17.40 8.63 20.19
CA GLU A 178 -18.66 8.12 20.75
C GLU A 178 -19.04 9.03 21.94
N ILE A 179 -19.99 9.92 21.71
CA ILE A 179 -20.61 10.72 22.77
C ILE A 179 -21.53 9.76 23.55
N PHE A 180 -21.08 9.36 24.74
CA PHE A 180 -21.92 8.66 25.73
C PHE A 180 -22.84 9.63 26.48
#